data_AF-A0A3P7P1D3-F1
#
_entry.id   AF-A0A3P7P1D3-F1
#
_cell.length_a   1.000
_cell.length_b   1.000
_cell.length_c   1.000
_cell.angle_alpha   90.00
_cell.angle_beta   90.00
_cell.angle_gamma   90.00
#
_symmetry.space_group_name_H-M   'P 1'
#
loop_
_entity.id
_entity.type
_entity.pdbx_description
1 polymer ?
#
loop_
_entity_poly.entity_id
_entity_poly.type
_entity_poly.pdbx_seq_one_letter_code
_entity_poly.pdbx_strand_id
1 'polypeptide(L)'
;MGVGSGSFALLPIRAQKQQVETQKPDVFTTGEEESATRRLQFELVRLNTELAKTRDQLSVTERRLDQALRARARYKELWGRALNEVARLKQESEANTRQALQRKEAEIRNELERLQVIENNREGEVTAGPSNQTAVIQPNSVNQTQLARLLEERGALLTSGVYEEDDQLILDLDQEIRRLTGGLRPPSPPIPA
;
A
#
# COMPACT_ATOMS: atom_id res chain seq x y z
N MET A 1 87.36 -55.71 9.67
CA MET A 1 88.57 -55.09 9.08
C MET A 1 88.20 -53.67 8.67
N GLY A 2 88.82 -52.57 9.08
CA GLY A 2 89.96 -52.38 9.95
C GLY A 2 89.73 -51.19 10.88
N VAL A 3 90.38 -51.28 12.01
CA VAL A 3 90.60 -50.24 13.01
C VAL A 3 91.55 -49.18 12.44
N GLY A 4 91.25 -47.90 12.67
CA GLY A 4 92.13 -46.78 12.37
C GLY A 4 92.25 -45.88 13.58
N SER A 5 93.12 -46.29 14.52
CA SER A 5 93.62 -45.45 15.62
C SER A 5 94.35 -44.23 15.05
N GLY A 6 93.95 -43.04 15.47
CA GLY A 6 94.66 -41.78 15.24
C GLY A 6 94.94 -41.10 16.58
N SER A 7 96.23 -40.93 16.85
CA SER A 7 96.82 -40.59 18.14
C SER A 7 96.54 -39.17 18.65
N PHE A 8 96.62 -39.02 19.98
CA PHE A 8 96.51 -37.81 20.78
C PHE A 8 97.55 -36.73 20.45
N ALA A 9 97.14 -35.46 20.54
CA ALA A 9 97.99 -34.37 21.00
C ALA A 9 97.16 -33.41 21.87
N LEU A 10 97.33 -33.53 23.19
CA LEU A 10 96.96 -32.50 24.16
C LEU A 10 97.82 -31.26 23.88
N LEU A 11 97.18 -30.13 23.58
CA LEU A 11 97.83 -28.82 23.57
C LEU A 11 97.22 -27.93 24.67
N PRO A 12 98.03 -27.13 25.37
CA PRO A 12 97.65 -26.48 26.62
C PRO A 12 96.62 -25.36 26.44
N ILE A 13 95.70 -25.31 27.41
CA ILE A 13 94.70 -24.27 27.61
C ILE A 13 95.42 -22.94 27.85
N ARG A 14 95.35 -22.03 26.88
CA ARG A 14 95.76 -20.63 27.07
C ARG A 14 94.59 -19.89 27.72
N ALA A 15 94.65 -19.69 29.03
CA ALA A 15 93.72 -18.82 29.75
C ALA A 15 93.95 -17.37 29.30
N GLN A 16 93.16 -16.92 28.32
CA GLN A 16 93.03 -15.51 27.99
C GLN A 16 92.15 -14.88 29.08
N LYS A 17 92.78 -14.15 30.01
CA LYS A 17 92.07 -13.21 30.88
C LYS A 17 91.50 -12.11 29.97
N GLN A 18 90.30 -12.33 29.44
CA GLN A 18 89.47 -11.25 28.93
C GLN A 18 89.07 -10.41 30.14
N GLN A 19 89.67 -9.21 30.22
CA GLN A 19 89.09 -8.15 31.03
C GLN A 19 87.70 -7.90 30.44
N VAL A 20 86.67 -8.37 31.15
CA VAL A 20 85.30 -7.93 30.93
C VAL A 20 85.29 -6.47 31.38
N GLU A 21 85.51 -5.57 30.43
CA GLU A 21 85.19 -4.16 30.57
C GLU A 21 83.66 -4.10 30.70
N THR A 22 83.19 -4.14 31.93
CA THR A 22 81.78 -3.86 32.26
C THR A 22 81.52 -2.41 31.89
N GLN A 23 81.12 -2.19 30.64
CA GLN A 23 80.41 -0.98 30.24
C GLN A 23 79.16 -0.91 31.10
N LYS A 24 79.18 0.05 32.03
CA LYS A 24 78.02 0.45 32.82
C LYS A 24 76.92 0.84 31.82
N PRO A 25 75.74 0.21 31.83
CA PRO A 25 74.68 0.60 30.90
C PRO A 25 74.35 2.07 31.14
N ASP A 26 74.27 2.83 30.07
CA ASP A 26 73.95 4.26 30.08
C ASP A 26 72.48 4.40 30.51
N VAL A 27 72.25 4.51 31.83
CA VAL A 27 70.92 4.50 32.47
C VAL A 27 69.97 5.57 31.89
N PHE A 28 70.53 6.59 31.25
CA PHE A 28 69.79 7.69 30.64
C PHE A 28 69.05 7.29 29.36
N THR A 29 69.66 6.46 28.48
CA THR A 29 69.03 6.04 27.21
C THR A 29 67.95 4.98 27.43
N THR A 30 68.15 4.09 28.40
CA THR A 30 67.16 3.05 28.76
C THR A 30 65.84 3.64 29.27
N GLY A 31 65.88 4.76 29.99
CA GLY A 31 64.67 5.41 30.51
C GLY A 31 63.81 6.08 29.42
N GLU A 32 64.45 6.62 28.38
CA GLU A 32 63.77 7.20 27.22
C GLU A 32 63.13 6.13 26.34
N GLU A 33 63.84 5.01 26.10
CA GLU A 33 63.32 3.86 25.37
C GLU A 33 62.14 3.19 26.10
N GLU A 34 62.22 3.04 27.43
CA GLU A 34 61.10 2.55 28.23
C GLU A 34 59.89 3.49 28.15
N SER A 35 60.12 4.80 28.16
CA SER A 35 59.06 5.81 28.07
C SER A 35 58.39 5.80 26.69
N ALA A 36 59.18 5.67 25.62
CA ALA A 36 58.68 5.51 24.26
C ALA A 36 57.88 4.20 24.11
N THR A 37 58.38 3.11 24.69
CA THR A 37 57.70 1.81 24.71
C THR A 37 56.34 1.89 25.40
N ARG A 38 56.26 2.54 26.58
CA ARG A 38 54.97 2.76 27.28
C ARG A 38 54.00 3.58 26.45
N ARG A 39 54.45 4.65 25.78
CA ARG A 39 53.61 5.45 24.88
C ARG A 39 53.06 4.61 23.74
N LEU A 40 53.89 3.82 23.08
CA LEU A 40 53.46 2.92 22.01
C LEU A 40 52.48 1.86 22.50
N GLN A 41 52.68 1.31 23.71
CA GLN A 41 51.74 0.38 24.33
C GLN A 41 50.37 1.03 24.57
N PHE A 42 50.33 2.28 25.08
CA PHE A 42 49.07 3.01 25.24
C PHE A 42 48.36 3.25 23.91
N GLU A 43 49.10 3.66 22.87
CA GLU A 43 48.53 3.86 21.54
C GLU A 43 48.03 2.54 20.92
N LEU A 44 48.74 1.42 21.11
CA LEU A 44 48.27 0.11 20.68
C LEU A 44 46.97 -0.29 21.37
N VAL A 45 46.85 -0.09 22.68
CA VAL A 45 45.62 -0.36 23.43
C VAL A 45 44.49 0.53 22.90
N ARG A 46 44.74 1.83 22.74
CA ARG A 46 43.76 2.77 22.21
C ARG A 46 43.28 2.35 20.82
N LEU A 47 44.19 2.13 19.87
CA LEU A 47 43.86 1.71 18.51
C LEU A 47 43.10 0.38 18.52
N ASN A 48 43.48 -0.58 19.37
CA ASN A 48 42.77 -1.84 19.48
C ASN A 48 41.33 -1.66 20.01
N THR A 49 41.10 -0.74 20.94
CA THR A 49 39.74 -0.41 21.41
C THR A 49 38.91 0.30 20.33
N GLU A 50 39.50 1.22 19.58
CA GLU A 50 38.84 1.88 18.43
C GLU A 50 38.51 0.85 17.33
N LEU A 51 39.40 -0.10 17.09
CA LEU A 51 39.21 -1.20 16.15
C LEU A 51 38.07 -2.13 16.62
N ALA A 52 38.04 -2.51 17.89
CA ALA A 52 36.92 -3.28 18.45
C ALA A 52 35.58 -2.55 18.28
N LYS A 53 35.54 -1.24 18.59
CA LYS A 53 34.34 -0.42 18.43
C LYS A 53 33.84 -0.36 16.99
N THR A 54 34.74 -0.20 16.03
CA THR A 54 34.37 -0.14 14.60
C THR A 54 33.89 -1.50 14.08
N ARG A 55 34.49 -2.61 14.54
CA ARG A 55 34.01 -3.97 14.25
C ARG A 55 32.59 -4.20 14.78
N ASP A 56 32.31 -3.78 16.01
CA ASP A 56 30.98 -3.90 16.59
C ASP A 56 29.95 -3.08 15.80
N GLN A 57 30.30 -1.84 15.46
CA GLN A 57 29.45 -0.97 14.62
C GLN A 57 29.18 -1.60 13.25
N LEU A 58 30.20 -2.15 12.59
CA LEU A 58 30.05 -2.86 11.32
C LEU A 58 29.07 -4.05 11.46
N SER A 59 29.23 -4.87 12.49
CA SER A 59 28.33 -6.00 12.72
C SER A 59 26.87 -5.57 12.94
N VAL A 60 26.66 -4.42 13.58
CA VAL A 60 25.32 -3.86 13.80
C VAL A 60 24.73 -3.32 12.51
N THR A 61 25.51 -2.61 11.69
CA THR A 61 25.02 -2.08 10.41
C THR A 61 24.74 -3.19 9.40
N GLU A 62 25.54 -4.25 9.37
CA GLU A 62 25.29 -5.45 8.56
C GLU A 62 23.95 -6.11 8.91
N ARG A 63 23.69 -6.35 10.21
CA ARG A 63 22.40 -6.92 10.65
C ARG A 63 21.22 -6.02 10.29
N ARG A 64 21.38 -4.69 10.41
CA ARG A 64 20.34 -3.72 10.01
C ARG A 64 20.09 -3.76 8.51
N LEU A 65 21.15 -3.87 7.70
CA LEU A 65 21.04 -4.02 6.26
C LEU A 65 20.30 -5.31 5.89
N ASP A 66 20.65 -6.44 6.50
CA ASP A 66 19.97 -7.73 6.29
C ASP A 66 18.48 -7.64 6.64
N GLN A 67 18.16 -7.00 7.76
CA GLN A 67 16.76 -6.80 8.18
C GLN A 67 16.01 -5.93 7.16
N ALA A 68 16.62 -4.84 6.68
CA ALA A 68 16.04 -3.96 5.68
C ALA A 68 15.82 -4.67 4.34
N LEU A 69 16.78 -5.49 3.89
CA LEU A 69 16.65 -6.29 2.67
C LEU A 69 15.51 -7.31 2.78
N ARG A 70 15.38 -8.00 3.92
CA ARG A 70 14.25 -8.92 4.18
C ARG A 70 12.91 -8.17 4.21
N ALA A 71 12.86 -7.00 4.84
CA ALA A 71 11.66 -6.18 4.88
C ALA A 71 11.24 -5.73 3.47
N ARG A 72 12.20 -5.26 2.67
CA ARG A 72 11.99 -4.89 1.27
C ARG A 72 11.46 -6.06 0.43
N ALA A 73 12.02 -7.26 0.61
CA ALA A 73 11.57 -8.45 -0.10
C ALA A 73 10.10 -8.80 0.24
N ARG A 74 9.74 -8.78 1.53
CA ARG A 74 8.35 -9.00 1.97
C ARG A 74 7.40 -7.92 1.44
N TYR A 75 7.82 -6.65 1.47
CA TYR A 75 7.01 -5.57 0.92
C TYR A 75 6.73 -5.78 -0.56
N LYS A 76 7.75 -6.14 -1.36
CA LYS A 76 7.58 -6.44 -2.79
C LYS A 76 6.57 -7.56 -3.02
N GLU A 77 6.64 -8.62 -2.21
CA GLU A 77 5.71 -9.75 -2.30
C GLU A 77 4.27 -9.33 -1.94
N LEU A 78 4.09 -8.66 -0.81
CA LEU A 78 2.77 -8.18 -0.35
C LEU A 78 2.17 -7.19 -1.35
N TRP A 79 2.96 -6.25 -1.85
CA TRP A 79 2.54 -5.30 -2.87
C TRP A 79 2.13 -6.01 -4.17
N GLY A 80 2.89 -7.03 -4.59
CA GLY A 80 2.54 -7.83 -5.76
C GLY A 80 1.20 -8.58 -5.58
N ARG A 81 0.97 -9.18 -4.41
CA ARG A 81 -0.31 -9.84 -4.09
C ARG A 81 -1.48 -8.85 -4.08
N ALA A 82 -1.31 -7.69 -3.45
CA ALA A 82 -2.32 -6.65 -3.40
C ALA A 82 -2.67 -6.14 -4.80
N LEU A 83 -1.68 -5.92 -5.66
CA LEU A 83 -1.90 -5.47 -7.03
C LEU A 83 -2.69 -6.50 -7.86
N ASN A 84 -2.35 -7.79 -7.71
CA ASN A 84 -3.08 -8.87 -8.37
C ASN A 84 -4.53 -8.95 -7.89
N GLU A 85 -4.77 -8.76 -6.58
CA GLU A 85 -6.12 -8.77 -6.03
C GLU A 85 -6.96 -7.60 -6.54
N VAL A 86 -6.37 -6.40 -6.63
CA VAL A 86 -7.03 -5.24 -7.24
C VAL A 86 -7.37 -5.51 -8.71
N ALA A 87 -6.47 -6.12 -9.48
CA ALA A 87 -6.72 -6.48 -10.87
C ALA A 87 -7.87 -7.50 -10.99
N ARG A 88 -7.90 -8.51 -10.13
CA ARG A 88 -8.96 -9.52 -10.06
C ARG A 88 -10.32 -8.89 -9.73
N LEU A 89 -10.38 -8.07 -8.68
CA LEU A 89 -11.61 -7.40 -8.26
C LEU A 89 -12.15 -6.47 -9.35
N LYS A 90 -11.27 -5.73 -10.03
CA LYS A 90 -11.67 -4.89 -11.16
C LYS A 90 -12.28 -5.74 -12.28
N GLN A 91 -11.62 -6.82 -12.68
CA GLN A 91 -12.14 -7.73 -13.71
C GLN A 91 -13.50 -8.31 -13.33
N GLU A 92 -13.68 -8.74 -12.07
CA GLU A 92 -14.95 -9.27 -11.58
C GLU A 92 -16.05 -8.21 -11.58
N SER A 93 -15.73 -6.97 -11.16
CA SER A 93 -16.70 -5.87 -11.19
C SER A 93 -17.15 -5.52 -12.61
N GLU A 94 -16.23 -5.52 -13.58
CA GLU A 94 -16.54 -5.28 -14.98
C GLU A 94 -17.39 -6.42 -15.56
N ALA A 95 -17.06 -7.67 -15.24
CA ALA A 95 -17.81 -8.85 -15.67
C ALA A 95 -19.24 -8.85 -15.10
N ASN A 96 -19.39 -8.55 -13.81
CA ASN A 96 -20.69 -8.46 -13.14
C ASN A 96 -21.55 -7.35 -13.74
N THR A 97 -20.96 -6.18 -14.01
CA THR A 97 -21.66 -5.05 -14.64
C THR A 97 -22.14 -5.41 -16.04
N ARG A 98 -21.28 -6.04 -16.85
CA ARG A 98 -21.65 -6.53 -18.19
C ARG A 98 -22.76 -7.58 -18.13
N GLN A 99 -22.68 -8.52 -17.19
CA GLN A 99 -23.70 -9.55 -17.02
C GLN A 99 -25.04 -8.95 -16.57
N ALA A 100 -25.02 -8.00 -15.64
CA ALA A 100 -26.22 -7.30 -15.19
C ALA A 100 -26.88 -6.53 -16.34
N LEU A 101 -26.08 -5.84 -17.17
CA LEU A 101 -26.56 -5.16 -18.37
C LEU A 101 -27.18 -6.15 -19.36
N GLN A 102 -26.51 -7.26 -19.68
CA GLN A 102 -27.02 -8.28 -20.59
C GLN A 102 -28.35 -8.88 -20.11
N ARG A 103 -28.51 -9.08 -18.79
CA ARG A 103 -29.79 -9.54 -18.20
C ARG A 103 -30.89 -8.50 -18.40
N LYS A 104 -30.60 -7.22 -18.13
CA LYS A 104 -31.56 -6.13 -18.35
C LYS A 104 -31.94 -5.97 -19.81
N GLU A 105 -30.98 -6.07 -20.72
CA GLU A 105 -31.24 -6.05 -22.16
C GLU A 105 -32.11 -7.25 -22.60
N ALA A 106 -31.89 -8.44 -22.03
CA ALA A 106 -32.71 -9.60 -22.31
C ALA A 106 -34.16 -9.45 -21.77
N GLU A 107 -34.31 -8.92 -20.56
CA GLU A 107 -35.61 -8.58 -19.97
C GLU A 107 -36.38 -7.61 -20.88
N ILE A 108 -35.73 -6.55 -21.37
CA ILE A 108 -36.33 -5.58 -22.29
C ILE A 108 -36.72 -6.25 -23.61
N ARG A 109 -35.84 -7.07 -24.22
CA ARG A 109 -36.16 -7.78 -25.46
C ARG A 109 -37.38 -8.69 -25.29
N ASN A 110 -37.46 -9.42 -24.19
CA ASN A 110 -38.58 -10.31 -23.91
C ASN A 110 -39.90 -9.53 -23.70
N GLU A 111 -39.86 -8.40 -22.99
CA GLU A 111 -41.08 -7.58 -22.80
C GLU A 111 -41.53 -6.94 -24.12
N LEU A 112 -40.58 -6.47 -24.95
CA LEU A 112 -40.91 -5.97 -26.29
C LEU A 112 -41.57 -7.05 -27.16
N GLU A 113 -41.04 -8.28 -27.16
CA GLU A 113 -41.64 -9.41 -27.88
C GLU A 113 -43.06 -9.71 -27.35
N ARG A 114 -43.24 -9.72 -26.03
CA ARG A 114 -44.55 -9.91 -25.40
C ARG A 114 -45.56 -8.84 -25.83
N LEU A 115 -45.15 -7.56 -25.81
CA LEU A 115 -45.99 -6.45 -26.24
C LEU A 115 -46.35 -6.54 -27.73
N GLN A 116 -45.39 -6.90 -28.58
CA GLN A 116 -45.60 -7.12 -30.01
C GLN A 116 -46.62 -8.24 -30.28
N VAL A 117 -46.55 -9.35 -29.52
CA VAL A 117 -47.54 -10.44 -29.61
C VAL A 117 -48.93 -9.96 -29.18
N ILE A 118 -49.05 -9.15 -28.14
CA ILE A 118 -50.33 -8.57 -27.71
C ILE A 118 -50.91 -7.63 -28.78
N GLU A 119 -50.07 -6.80 -29.40
CA GLU A 119 -50.46 -5.90 -30.49
C GLU A 119 -50.95 -6.67 -31.71
N ASN A 120 -50.19 -7.66 -32.19
CA ASN A 120 -50.60 -8.52 -33.31
C ASN A 120 -51.89 -9.30 -33.04
N ASN A 121 -52.11 -9.77 -31.80
CA ASN A 121 -53.35 -10.46 -31.42
C ASN A 121 -54.55 -9.49 -31.31
N ARG A 122 -54.33 -8.21 -30.98
CA ARG A 122 -55.37 -7.17 -30.96
C ARG A 122 -55.82 -6.77 -32.37
N GLU A 123 -54.91 -6.77 -33.34
CA GLU A 123 -55.25 -6.47 -34.74
C GLU A 123 -55.98 -7.62 -35.45
N GLY A 124 -55.96 -8.83 -34.88
CA GLY A 124 -56.71 -10.00 -35.37
C GLY A 124 -58.19 -10.05 -34.95
N GLU A 125 -58.64 -9.18 -34.03
CA GLU A 125 -60.01 -9.19 -33.48
C GLU A 125 -60.76 -7.90 -33.85
N VAL A 126 -60.97 -7.66 -35.14
CA VAL A 126 -61.87 -6.61 -35.64
C VAL A 126 -63.12 -7.26 -36.24
N THR A 127 -64.02 -7.71 -35.37
CA THR A 127 -65.48 -7.69 -35.61
C THR A 127 -66.22 -7.89 -34.28
N ALA A 128 -66.48 -6.77 -33.56
CA ALA A 128 -67.74 -6.44 -32.87
C ALA A 128 -67.53 -5.64 -31.57
N GLY A 129 -68.16 -4.46 -31.50
CA GLY A 129 -68.69 -3.91 -30.24
C GLY A 129 -67.89 -2.79 -29.57
N PRO A 130 -68.43 -1.55 -29.49
CA PRO A 130 -67.79 -0.43 -28.81
C PRO A 130 -68.28 -0.31 -27.36
N SER A 131 -67.37 -0.32 -26.38
CA SER A 131 -67.41 0.53 -25.18
C SER A 131 -66.27 0.14 -24.24
N ASN A 132 -65.38 1.08 -23.92
CA ASN A 132 -65.26 1.64 -22.57
C ASN A 132 -63.88 2.26 -22.33
N GLN A 133 -63.94 3.53 -21.94
CA GLN A 133 -63.09 4.15 -20.92
C GLN A 133 -61.61 4.28 -21.28
N THR A 134 -61.34 5.29 -22.09
CA THR A 134 -60.08 6.04 -22.06
C THR A 134 -59.91 6.60 -20.65
N ALA A 135 -59.11 5.93 -19.82
CA ALA A 135 -58.67 6.45 -18.54
C ALA A 135 -57.87 7.73 -18.80
N VAL A 136 -58.45 8.87 -18.43
CA VAL A 136 -57.78 10.17 -18.41
C VAL A 136 -56.65 10.06 -17.37
N ILE A 137 -55.42 9.89 -17.84
CA ILE A 137 -54.23 9.99 -17.01
C ILE A 137 -54.17 11.44 -16.51
N GLN A 138 -54.55 11.65 -15.26
CA GLN A 138 -54.45 12.96 -14.64
C GLN A 138 -52.97 13.35 -14.50
N PRO A 139 -52.55 14.55 -14.93
CA PRO A 139 -51.16 14.99 -14.87
C PRO A 139 -50.57 15.02 -13.44
N ASN A 140 -51.42 15.00 -12.41
CA ASN A 140 -50.99 15.03 -11.02
C ASN A 140 -50.38 13.70 -10.51
N SER A 141 -50.78 12.54 -11.03
CA SER A 141 -50.23 11.25 -10.57
C SER A 141 -48.80 11.01 -11.05
N VAL A 142 -48.48 11.52 -12.25
CA VAL A 142 -47.13 11.45 -12.83
C VAL A 142 -46.17 12.30 -12.01
N ASN A 143 -46.55 13.53 -11.65
CA ASN A 143 -45.74 14.42 -10.82
C ASN A 143 -45.50 13.84 -9.42
N GLN A 144 -46.50 13.18 -8.84
CA GLN A 144 -46.39 12.56 -7.52
C GLN A 144 -45.47 11.32 -7.53
N THR A 145 -45.51 10.54 -8.62
CA THR A 145 -44.60 9.40 -8.81
C THR A 145 -43.17 9.86 -9.04
N GLN A 146 -42.97 10.93 -9.81
CA GLN A 146 -41.66 11.53 -10.05
C GLN A 146 -41.06 12.11 -8.75
N LEU A 147 -41.88 12.79 -7.94
CA LEU A 147 -41.46 13.31 -6.64
C LEU A 147 -41.00 12.19 -5.70
N ALA A 148 -41.75 11.09 -5.62
CA ALA A 148 -41.39 9.94 -4.80
C ALA A 148 -40.02 9.34 -5.22
N ARG A 149 -39.79 9.22 -6.53
CA ARG A 149 -38.52 8.73 -7.08
C ARG A 149 -37.34 9.64 -6.74
N LEU A 150 -37.52 10.95 -6.88
CA LEU A 150 -36.46 11.93 -6.56
C LEU A 150 -36.09 11.92 -5.07
N LEU A 151 -37.07 11.75 -4.18
CA LEU A 151 -36.84 11.63 -2.74
C LEU A 151 -36.10 10.34 -2.38
N GLU A 152 -36.47 9.22 -3.01
CA GLU A 152 -35.79 7.93 -2.83
C GLU A 152 -34.34 7.98 -3.32
N GLU A 153 -34.12 8.55 -4.51
CA GLU A 153 -32.79 8.72 -5.11
C GLU A 153 -31.88 9.59 -4.22
N ARG A 154 -32.38 10.74 -3.76
CA ARG A 154 -31.67 11.60 -2.81
C ARG A 154 -31.28 10.83 -1.54
N GLY A 155 -32.23 10.08 -0.96
CA GLY A 155 -32.00 9.30 0.25
C GLY A 155 -30.94 8.20 0.04
N ALA A 156 -30.98 7.51 -1.09
CA ALA A 156 -30.00 6.48 -1.45
C ALA A 156 -28.59 7.06 -1.64
N LEU A 157 -28.48 8.22 -2.31
CA LEU A 157 -27.19 8.87 -2.55
C LEU A 157 -26.51 9.31 -1.24
N LEU A 158 -27.26 9.92 -0.32
CA LEU A 158 -26.71 10.30 1.00
C LEU A 158 -26.41 9.09 1.88
N THR A 159 -27.25 8.04 1.83
CA THR A 159 -27.00 6.80 2.60
C THR A 159 -25.77 6.05 2.10
N SER A 160 -25.39 6.23 0.83
CA SER A 160 -24.19 5.60 0.26
C SER A 160 -22.88 6.11 0.89
N GLY A 161 -22.90 7.30 1.50
CA GLY A 161 -21.71 7.96 2.07
C GLY A 161 -20.69 8.44 1.02
N VAL A 162 -21.04 8.40 -0.26
CA VAL A 162 -20.22 8.91 -1.38
C VAL A 162 -20.54 10.37 -1.68
N TYR A 163 -21.78 10.77 -1.41
CA TYR A 163 -22.28 12.13 -1.65
C TYR A 163 -22.67 12.78 -0.33
N GLU A 164 -22.34 14.07 -0.21
CA GLU A 164 -22.66 14.92 0.92
C GLU A 164 -23.81 15.89 0.57
N GLU A 165 -24.42 16.49 1.59
CA GLU A 165 -25.57 17.40 1.43
C GLU A 165 -25.25 18.63 0.57
N ASP A 166 -23.98 19.04 0.53
CA ASP A 166 -23.48 20.21 -0.21
C ASP A 166 -23.05 19.89 -1.65
N ASP A 167 -23.12 18.62 -2.07
CA ASP A 167 -22.73 18.22 -3.43
C ASP A 167 -23.73 18.75 -4.47
N GLN A 168 -23.22 19.22 -5.60
CA GLN A 168 -24.02 19.83 -6.68
C GLN A 168 -25.18 18.93 -7.13
N LEU A 169 -24.95 17.62 -7.23
CA LEU A 169 -25.99 16.67 -7.61
C LEU A 169 -27.15 16.61 -6.59
N ILE A 170 -26.83 16.66 -5.29
CA ILE A 170 -27.83 16.66 -4.22
C ILE A 170 -28.60 17.99 -4.22
N LEU A 171 -27.90 19.11 -4.42
CA LEU A 171 -28.51 20.43 -4.52
C LEU A 171 -29.47 20.54 -5.71
N ASP A 172 -29.11 19.96 -6.86
CA ASP A 172 -29.96 19.92 -8.06
C ASP A 172 -31.23 19.08 -7.84
N LEU A 173 -31.08 17.91 -7.22
CA LEU A 173 -32.23 17.09 -6.78
C LEU A 173 -33.14 17.86 -5.82
N ASP A 174 -32.56 18.58 -4.86
CA ASP A 174 -33.33 19.39 -3.91
C ASP A 174 -34.06 20.57 -4.58
N GLN A 175 -33.45 21.20 -5.59
CA GLN A 175 -34.12 22.22 -6.39
C GLN A 175 -35.31 21.64 -7.16
N GLU A 176 -35.15 20.47 -7.77
CA GLU A 176 -36.21 19.81 -8.53
C GLU A 176 -37.34 19.29 -7.63
N ILE A 177 -37.02 18.74 -6.46
CA ILE A 177 -37.99 18.37 -5.42
C ILE A 177 -38.76 19.62 -4.96
N ARG A 178 -38.07 20.74 -4.71
CA ARG A 178 -38.71 22.03 -4.37
C ARG A 178 -39.58 22.58 -5.50
N ARG A 179 -39.20 22.38 -6.76
CA ARG A 179 -39.99 22.79 -7.93
C ARG A 179 -41.31 22.02 -8.00
N LEU A 180 -41.26 20.70 -7.78
CA LEU A 180 -42.42 19.82 -7.81
C LEU A 180 -43.33 19.98 -6.58
N THR A 181 -42.77 20.33 -5.41
CA THR A 181 -43.53 20.55 -4.16
C THR A 181 -44.03 21.99 -4.00
N GLY A 182 -43.28 22.97 -4.49
CA GLY A 182 -43.56 24.41 -4.41
C GLY A 182 -44.49 24.96 -5.50
N GLY A 183 -44.99 24.12 -6.41
CA GLY A 183 -45.98 24.49 -7.43
C GLY A 183 -47.39 24.82 -6.90
N LEU A 184 -47.63 24.79 -5.59
CA LEU A 184 -48.85 25.28 -4.95
C LEU A 184 -48.75 26.79 -4.70
N ARG A 185 -49.33 27.55 -5.64
CA ARG A 185 -49.61 29.00 -5.59
C ARG A 185 -50.00 29.46 -4.17
N PRO A 186 -49.37 30.51 -3.60
CA PRO A 186 -49.83 31.06 -2.33
C PRO A 186 -51.26 31.62 -2.46
N PRO A 187 -52.10 31.49 -1.42
CA PRO A 187 -53.48 31.97 -1.46
C PRO A 187 -53.49 33.48 -1.71
N SER A 188 -54.24 33.90 -2.74
CA SER A 188 -54.49 35.30 -3.02
C SER A 188 -55.19 35.97 -1.84
N PRO A 189 -54.79 37.20 -1.44
CA PRO A 189 -55.42 37.89 -0.33
C PRO A 189 -56.90 38.18 -0.61
N PRO A 190 -57.75 38.24 0.44
CA PRO A 190 -59.17 38.49 0.28
C PRO A 190 -59.40 39.91 -0.25
N ILE A 191 -60.23 40.02 -1.29
CA ILE A 191 -60.70 41.28 -1.84
C ILE A 191 -61.71 41.87 -0.83
N PRO A 192 -61.48 43.07 -0.27
CA PRO A 192 -62.49 43.74 0.55
C PRO A 192 -63.62 44.27 -0.34
N ALA A 193 -64.85 44.12 0.16
CA ALA A 193 -66.10 44.55 -0.45
C ALA A 193 -66.27 46.07 -0.47
#